data_AF-U3TGE2-F1
#
_entry.id   AF-U3TGE2-F1
#
_cell.length_a   1.000
_cell.length_b   1.000
_cell.length_c   1.000
_cell.angle_alpha   90.00
_cell.angle_beta   90.00
_cell.angle_gamma   90.00
#
_symmetry.space_group_name_H-M   'P 1'
#
loop_
_entity.id
_entity.type
_entity.pdbx_description
1 polymer ?
#
loop_
_entity_poly.entity_id
_entity_poly.type
_entity_poly.pdbx_seq_one_letter_code
_entity_poly.pdbx_strand_id
1 'polypeptide(L)'
;MNSQRRLAFIVASALGISTMTNAPTLASGYGLAFAAEYYAVLAYRPREAALYILAAHLLALPILVLSKAVFPVVALASLFLRPVGVYAAGMLARGSGPATAAIVLAGVEQLEALSVAILYYGDDGIHASLAIYGVLTTPFVYMAFKSIRNGDSVGAAASLTALILYWLGTYSLPAVPAVAASAGVLLILHVRETIVRGGTASKALALASTALIILGLALGGGPLALNSKAALYPFNPNSYSGERWAQLEPGECPPSSNVFSETHTPERLRIVDTCITVEGRVSSIPSFASDGDFFFDIEPVDKGLLGIGNHILRRGGLHIEVVPGDYFEVLGHLGGGVCPGDVVRVTGVYVFDTDHGMWAEVHPAFSIVILERESGQNWPACVQGVEAGG
;
A
#
# COMPACT_ATOMS: atom_id res chain seq x y z
N MET A 1 13.05 -24.00 21.47
CA MET A 1 13.03 -23.96 19.99
C MET A 1 14.47 -23.99 19.48
N ASN A 2 14.72 -24.72 18.39
CA ASN A 2 16.04 -24.79 17.73
C ASN A 2 16.49 -23.39 17.25
N SER A 3 17.78 -23.07 17.35
CA SER A 3 18.37 -21.80 16.88
C SER A 3 18.04 -21.52 15.42
N GLN A 4 17.99 -22.55 14.58
CA GLN A 4 17.60 -22.44 13.17
C GLN A 4 16.18 -21.88 12.97
N ARG A 5 15.22 -22.27 13.83
CA ARG A 5 13.83 -21.75 13.73
C ARG A 5 13.74 -20.27 14.12
N ARG A 6 14.55 -19.86 15.10
CA ARG A 6 14.62 -18.45 15.52
C ARG A 6 15.21 -17.58 14.41
N LEU A 7 16.30 -18.05 13.79
CA LEU A 7 16.90 -17.37 12.65
C LEU A 7 15.93 -17.28 11.46
N ALA A 8 15.26 -18.37 11.12
CA ALA A 8 14.26 -18.37 10.04
C ALA A 8 13.12 -17.37 10.31
N PHE A 9 12.63 -17.27 11.55
CA PHE A 9 11.63 -16.28 11.94
C PHE A 9 12.13 -14.85 11.80
N ILE A 10 13.36 -14.55 12.25
CA ILE A 10 13.95 -13.22 12.13
C ILE A 10 14.09 -12.81 10.66
N VAL A 11 14.59 -13.72 9.81
CA VAL A 11 14.76 -13.45 8.37
C VAL A 11 13.42 -13.25 7.68
N ALA A 12 12.44 -14.14 7.92
CA ALA A 12 11.10 -14.00 7.33
C ALA A 12 10.40 -12.72 7.79
N SER A 13 10.54 -12.37 9.07
CA SER A 13 10.02 -11.11 9.62
C SER A 13 10.71 -9.91 8.98
N ALA A 14 12.03 -9.95 8.77
CA ALA A 14 12.77 -8.86 8.12
C ALA A 14 12.28 -8.63 6.69
N LEU A 15 12.00 -9.70 5.94
CA LEU A 15 11.40 -9.60 4.60
C LEU A 15 9.98 -8.99 4.67
N GLY A 16 9.15 -9.40 5.62
CA GLY A 16 7.82 -8.82 5.82
C GLY A 16 7.85 -7.34 6.25
N ILE A 17 8.76 -6.97 7.15
CA ILE A 17 8.97 -5.57 7.59
C ILE A 17 9.53 -4.73 6.43
N SER A 18 10.32 -5.33 5.54
CA SER A 18 10.83 -4.61 4.37
C SER A 18 9.74 -4.18 3.39
N THR A 19 8.49 -4.65 3.53
CA THR A 19 7.35 -4.21 2.70
C THR A 19 6.56 -3.03 3.29
N MET A 20 7.08 -2.38 4.33
CA MET A 20 6.49 -1.17 4.89
C MET A 20 6.42 -0.02 3.86
N THR A 21 5.45 0.86 4.08
CA THR A 21 5.19 2.10 3.32
C THR A 21 5.31 3.33 4.23
N ASN A 22 5.28 4.54 3.66
CA ASN A 22 5.43 5.79 4.41
C ASN A 22 4.26 6.06 5.36
N ALA A 23 3.05 5.90 4.85
CA ALA A 23 1.82 5.91 5.61
C ALA A 23 1.17 4.51 5.57
N PRO A 24 0.38 4.14 6.58
CA PRO A 24 -0.31 2.87 6.59
C PRO A 24 -1.40 2.84 5.52
N THR A 25 -1.53 1.72 4.82
CA THR A 25 -2.62 1.56 3.86
C THR A 25 -3.96 1.37 4.57
N LEU A 26 -5.04 1.85 3.96
CA LEU A 26 -6.42 1.69 4.45
C LEU A 26 -6.94 0.24 4.40
N ALA A 27 -6.14 -0.77 4.07
CA ALA A 27 -6.62 -2.16 4.08
C ALA A 27 -5.56 -3.17 4.51
N SER A 28 -4.32 -2.74 4.71
CA SER A 28 -3.23 -3.62 5.14
C SER A 28 -2.20 -2.98 6.06
N GLY A 29 -2.37 -1.72 6.48
CA GLY A 29 -1.46 -1.07 7.43
C GLY A 29 -0.06 -0.84 6.82
N TYR A 30 1.00 -0.98 7.62
CA TYR A 30 2.38 -0.83 7.17
C TYR A 30 2.95 -2.12 6.55
N GLY A 31 2.24 -2.68 5.56
CA GLY A 31 2.64 -3.93 4.92
C GLY A 31 2.52 -5.15 5.85
N LEU A 32 3.54 -6.03 5.84
CA LEU A 32 3.49 -7.29 6.60
C LEU A 32 4.14 -7.20 8.00
N ALA A 33 4.52 -6.00 8.45
CA ALA A 33 5.13 -5.80 9.77
C ALA A 33 4.20 -6.23 10.92
N PHE A 34 2.92 -5.82 10.89
CA PHE A 34 1.92 -6.24 11.89
C PHE A 34 1.81 -7.77 11.97
N ALA A 35 1.81 -8.45 10.82
CA ALA A 35 1.68 -9.90 10.77
C ALA A 35 2.86 -10.60 11.45
N ALA A 36 4.08 -10.10 11.23
CA ALA A 36 5.30 -10.59 11.90
C ALA A 36 5.23 -10.38 13.42
N GLU A 37 4.83 -9.20 13.85
CA GLU A 37 4.67 -8.83 15.27
C GLU A 37 3.63 -9.68 15.98
N TYR A 38 2.46 -9.83 15.37
CA TYR A 38 1.37 -10.62 15.92
C TYR A 38 1.78 -12.09 16.04
N TYR A 39 2.45 -12.66 15.03
CA TYR A 39 3.03 -13.99 15.13
C TYR A 39 4.04 -14.08 16.28
N ALA A 40 4.90 -13.06 16.44
CA ALA A 40 5.91 -13.04 17.50
C ALA A 40 5.28 -13.12 18.90
N VAL A 41 4.21 -12.33 19.12
CA VAL A 41 3.46 -12.30 20.38
C VAL A 41 2.82 -13.66 20.69
N LEU A 42 2.30 -14.36 19.68
CA LEU A 42 1.71 -15.69 19.84
C LEU A 42 2.76 -16.78 20.10
N ALA A 43 3.90 -16.71 19.43
CA ALA A 43 4.89 -17.79 19.38
C ALA A 43 5.97 -17.73 20.48
N TYR A 44 6.25 -16.55 21.02
CA TYR A 44 7.42 -16.35 21.90
C TYR A 44 7.08 -15.67 23.23
N ARG A 45 8.04 -15.69 24.15
CA ARG A 45 7.94 -14.91 25.40
C ARG A 45 8.06 -13.41 25.06
N PRO A 46 7.42 -12.49 25.79
CA PRO A 46 7.40 -11.06 25.45
C PRO A 46 8.78 -10.46 25.17
N ARG A 47 9.75 -10.74 26.03
CA ARG A 47 11.15 -10.29 25.83
C ARG A 47 11.79 -10.88 24.58
N GLU A 48 11.57 -12.16 24.29
CA GLU A 48 12.09 -12.81 23.08
C GLU A 48 11.42 -12.27 21.82
N ALA A 49 10.10 -12.11 21.84
CA ALA A 49 9.32 -11.53 20.74
C ALA A 49 9.83 -10.14 20.37
N ALA A 50 9.98 -9.26 21.36
CA ALA A 50 10.51 -7.91 21.16
C ALA A 50 11.93 -7.91 20.61
N LEU A 51 12.82 -8.76 21.13
CA LEU A 51 14.20 -8.87 20.63
C LEU A 51 14.27 -9.42 19.21
N TYR A 52 13.42 -10.38 18.83
CA TYR A 52 13.39 -10.90 17.47
C TYR A 52 12.83 -9.89 16.48
N ILE A 53 11.81 -9.11 16.87
CA ILE A 53 11.28 -8.03 16.03
C ILE A 53 12.29 -6.90 15.90
N LEU A 54 13.01 -6.53 16.96
CA LEU A 54 14.12 -5.59 16.88
C LEU A 54 15.20 -6.09 15.91
N ALA A 55 15.62 -7.34 16.04
CA ALA A 55 16.61 -7.94 15.12
C ALA A 55 16.12 -7.94 13.66
N ALA A 56 14.83 -8.25 13.44
CA ALA A 56 14.23 -8.23 12.11
C ALA A 56 14.20 -6.80 11.51
N HIS A 57 13.87 -5.78 12.30
CA HIS A 57 13.94 -4.38 11.86
C HIS A 57 15.36 -3.95 11.54
N LEU A 58 16.36 -4.33 12.35
CA LEU A 58 17.77 -4.03 12.06
C LEU A 58 18.23 -4.65 10.73
N LEU A 59 17.72 -5.83 10.37
CA LEU A 59 17.98 -6.46 9.07
C LEU A 59 17.20 -5.82 7.92
N ALA A 60 15.98 -5.36 8.17
CA ALA A 60 15.14 -4.68 7.17
C ALA A 60 15.59 -3.25 6.89
N LEU A 61 16.21 -2.58 7.85
CA LEU A 61 16.56 -1.15 7.77
C LEU A 61 17.40 -0.79 6.53
N PRO A 62 18.45 -1.54 6.15
CA PRO A 62 19.19 -1.25 4.91
C PRO A 62 18.33 -1.41 3.66
N ILE A 63 17.43 -2.41 3.63
CA ILE A 63 16.52 -2.65 2.50
C ILE A 63 15.57 -1.45 2.36
N LEU A 64 14.95 -1.03 3.47
CA LEU A 64 14.02 0.09 3.53
C LEU A 64 14.66 1.42 3.12
N VAL A 65 15.82 1.75 3.68
CA VAL A 65 16.48 3.06 3.50
C VAL A 65 17.18 3.14 2.13
N LEU A 66 17.93 2.12 1.71
CA LEU A 66 18.69 2.18 0.46
C LEU A 66 17.79 2.11 -0.78
N SER A 67 16.68 1.36 -0.69
CA SER A 67 15.68 1.34 -1.76
C SER A 67 14.80 2.60 -1.79
N LYS A 68 14.86 3.43 -0.74
CA LYS A 68 13.92 4.53 -0.48
C LYS A 68 12.46 4.06 -0.46
N ALA A 69 12.20 2.86 0.07
CA ALA A 69 10.85 2.32 0.23
C ALA A 69 10.05 3.02 1.34
N VAL A 70 10.74 3.60 2.31
CA VAL A 70 10.15 4.44 3.35
C VAL A 70 11.08 5.60 3.70
N PHE A 71 10.54 6.68 4.25
CA PHE A 71 11.31 7.77 4.78
C PHE A 71 12.16 7.29 5.96
N PRO A 72 13.41 7.77 6.10
CA PRO A 72 14.28 7.37 7.20
C PRO A 72 13.66 7.58 8.58
N VAL A 73 12.86 8.64 8.76
CA VAL A 73 12.17 8.92 10.02
C VAL A 73 11.15 7.85 10.38
N VAL A 74 10.38 7.36 9.40
CA VAL A 74 9.39 6.28 9.58
C VAL A 74 10.12 4.99 9.95
N ALA A 75 11.19 4.64 9.22
CA ALA A 75 12.00 3.45 9.51
C ALA A 75 12.62 3.49 10.92
N LEU A 76 13.09 4.66 11.37
CA LEU A 76 13.66 4.83 12.70
C LEU A 76 12.58 4.79 13.80
N ALA A 77 11.43 5.45 13.60
CA ALA A 77 10.32 5.38 14.53
C ALA A 77 9.85 3.93 14.72
N SER A 78 9.66 3.22 13.61
CA SER A 78 9.33 1.79 13.54
C SER A 78 10.32 0.92 14.33
N LEU A 79 11.62 1.11 14.12
CA LEU A 79 12.70 0.38 14.80
C LEU A 79 12.60 0.48 16.34
N PHE A 80 12.16 1.61 16.88
CA PHE A 80 12.07 1.84 18.33
C PHE A 80 10.69 1.51 18.91
N LEU A 81 9.60 1.90 18.24
CA LEU A 81 8.24 1.77 18.77
C LEU A 81 7.72 0.34 18.68
N ARG A 82 7.95 -0.36 17.57
CA ARG A 82 7.37 -1.70 17.34
C ARG A 82 7.88 -2.76 18.32
N PRO A 83 9.18 -2.88 18.65
CA PRO A 83 9.64 -3.81 19.68
C PRO A 83 9.02 -3.55 21.06
N VAL A 84 8.84 -2.28 21.43
CA VAL A 84 8.16 -1.88 22.68
C VAL A 84 6.69 -2.29 22.65
N GLY A 85 6.02 -2.05 21.52
CA GLY A 85 4.64 -2.48 21.28
C GLY A 85 4.45 -3.98 21.38
N VAL A 86 5.33 -4.77 20.75
CA VAL A 86 5.36 -6.23 20.83
C VAL A 86 5.58 -6.72 22.26
N TYR A 87 6.48 -6.08 23.01
CA TYR A 87 6.67 -6.40 24.42
C TYR A 87 5.40 -6.17 25.23
N ALA A 88 4.77 -4.99 25.09
CA ALA A 88 3.53 -4.63 25.77
C ALA A 88 2.38 -5.58 25.41
N ALA A 89 2.18 -5.85 24.10
CA ALA A 89 1.19 -6.79 23.61
C ALA A 89 1.40 -8.20 24.18
N GLY A 90 2.64 -8.69 24.21
CA GLY A 90 2.97 -9.97 24.81
C GLY A 90 2.72 -10.04 26.32
N MET A 91 2.95 -8.95 27.04
CA MET A 91 2.67 -8.87 28.49
C MET A 91 1.17 -8.91 28.77
N LEU A 92 0.38 -8.13 28.02
CA LEU A 92 -1.06 -7.99 28.21
C LEU A 92 -1.85 -9.22 27.71
N ALA A 93 -1.42 -9.83 26.60
CA ALA A 93 -2.12 -10.96 25.99
C ALA A 93 -2.03 -12.27 26.80
N ARG A 94 -1.07 -12.40 27.72
CA ARG A 94 -0.90 -13.61 28.54
C ARG A 94 -2.08 -13.91 29.46
N GLY A 95 -2.88 -12.90 29.82
CA GLY A 95 -4.09 -13.08 30.62
C GLY A 95 -5.40 -13.01 29.82
N SER A 96 -5.37 -12.39 28.64
CA SER A 96 -6.60 -11.97 27.92
C SER A 96 -6.74 -12.58 26.52
N GLY A 97 -5.71 -13.28 26.02
CA GLY A 97 -5.76 -14.06 24.79
C GLY A 97 -5.36 -13.30 23.51
N PRO A 98 -5.48 -13.97 22.34
CA PRO A 98 -4.97 -13.48 21.06
C PRO A 98 -5.62 -12.19 20.54
N ALA A 99 -6.89 -11.92 20.90
CA ALA A 99 -7.58 -10.70 20.48
C ALA A 99 -6.97 -9.46 21.14
N THR A 100 -6.60 -9.55 22.42
CA THR A 100 -5.93 -8.46 23.14
C THR A 100 -4.57 -8.13 22.53
N ALA A 101 -3.80 -9.14 22.10
CA ALA A 101 -2.55 -8.91 21.38
C ALA A 101 -2.77 -8.07 20.10
N ALA A 102 -3.79 -8.43 19.30
CA ALA A 102 -4.08 -7.72 18.06
C ALA A 102 -4.50 -6.26 18.31
N ILE A 103 -5.33 -6.02 19.32
CA ILE A 103 -5.78 -4.66 19.69
C ILE A 103 -4.61 -3.81 20.17
N VAL A 104 -3.73 -4.35 21.02
CA VAL A 104 -2.57 -3.59 21.54
C VAL A 104 -1.60 -3.25 20.40
N LEU A 105 -1.30 -4.20 19.52
CA LEU A 105 -0.46 -3.94 18.35
C LEU A 105 -1.09 -2.90 17.42
N ALA A 106 -2.39 -2.97 17.18
CA ALA A 106 -3.09 -1.98 16.37
C ALA A 106 -3.02 -0.58 16.98
N GLY A 107 -3.13 -0.48 18.31
CA GLY A 107 -2.92 0.78 19.02
C GLY A 107 -1.49 1.33 18.81
N VAL A 108 -0.47 0.46 18.78
CA VAL A 108 0.92 0.87 18.51
C VAL A 108 1.08 1.38 17.08
N GLU A 109 0.51 0.69 16.08
CA GLU A 109 0.55 1.16 14.69
C GLU A 109 -0.16 2.51 14.54
N GLN A 110 -1.27 2.72 15.24
CA GLN A 110 -1.99 4.00 15.21
C GLN A 110 -1.20 5.13 15.87
N LEU A 111 -0.48 4.83 16.96
CA LEU A 111 0.44 5.80 17.57
C LEU A 111 1.63 6.13 16.66
N GLU A 112 2.18 5.14 15.96
CA GLU A 112 3.23 5.34 14.97
C GLU A 112 2.73 6.23 13.81
N ALA A 113 1.58 5.88 13.22
CA ALA A 113 0.95 6.67 12.17
C ALA A 113 0.65 8.11 12.60
N LEU A 114 0.08 8.31 13.80
CA LEU A 114 -0.17 9.64 14.33
C LEU A 114 1.12 10.43 14.58
N SER A 115 2.18 9.76 15.05
CA SER A 115 3.48 10.40 15.29
C SER A 115 4.10 10.86 13.98
N VAL A 116 4.09 10.02 12.94
CA VAL A 116 4.60 10.39 11.62
C VAL A 116 3.77 11.53 11.03
N ALA A 117 2.44 11.44 11.10
CA ALA A 117 1.53 12.48 10.65
C ALA A 117 1.84 13.85 11.27
N ILE A 118 1.91 13.93 12.60
CA ILE A 118 2.16 15.18 13.32
C ILE A 118 3.57 15.73 13.01
N LEU A 119 4.58 14.85 12.97
CA LEU A 119 5.98 15.28 12.87
C LEU A 119 6.41 15.63 11.45
N TYR A 120 5.76 15.06 10.43
CA TYR A 120 6.24 15.13 9.05
C TYR A 120 5.22 15.69 8.06
N TYR A 121 3.92 15.39 8.23
CA TYR A 121 2.89 15.74 7.23
C TYR A 121 2.02 16.93 7.64
N GLY A 122 2.01 17.32 8.92
CA GLY A 122 1.14 18.40 9.39
C GLY A 122 -0.35 18.04 9.27
N ASP A 123 -1.16 19.00 8.78
CA ASP A 123 -2.62 18.83 8.65
C ASP A 123 -3.02 17.77 7.59
N ASP A 124 -2.18 17.53 6.57
CA ASP A 124 -2.41 16.50 5.54
C ASP A 124 -2.20 15.07 6.09
N GLY A 125 -1.53 14.94 7.24
CA GLY A 125 -1.28 13.67 7.92
C GLY A 125 -2.52 13.01 8.53
N ILE A 126 -3.67 13.70 8.60
CA ILE A 126 -4.90 13.16 9.18
C ILE A 126 -5.38 11.89 8.44
N HIS A 127 -5.07 11.78 7.15
CA HIS A 127 -5.40 10.59 6.34
C HIS A 127 -4.67 9.31 6.82
N ALA A 128 -3.54 9.43 7.52
CA ALA A 128 -2.80 8.31 8.11
C ALA A 128 -3.48 7.71 9.36
N SER A 129 -4.43 8.42 9.98
CA SER A 129 -5.04 8.02 11.27
C SER A 129 -6.18 6.99 11.17
N LEU A 130 -6.59 6.60 9.94
CA LEU A 130 -7.70 5.67 9.70
C LEU A 130 -7.27 4.19 9.52
N ALA A 131 -6.02 3.83 9.85
CA ALA A 131 -5.53 2.47 9.66
C ALA A 131 -6.11 1.49 10.69
N ILE A 132 -7.25 0.87 10.34
CA ILE A 132 -7.90 -0.19 11.13
C ILE A 132 -7.24 -1.58 10.87
N TYR A 133 -6.33 -1.69 9.89
CA TYR A 133 -6.33 -2.89 9.04
C TYR A 133 -5.17 -3.87 9.21
N GLY A 134 -4.11 -3.55 9.97
CA GLY A 134 -3.20 -4.58 10.47
C GLY A 134 -3.98 -5.72 11.14
N VAL A 135 -5.04 -5.37 11.87
CA VAL A 135 -5.98 -6.32 12.48
C VAL A 135 -6.62 -7.29 11.47
N LEU A 136 -6.87 -6.88 10.22
CA LEU A 136 -7.45 -7.79 9.21
C LEU A 136 -6.50 -8.91 8.80
N THR A 137 -5.20 -8.77 9.05
CA THR A 137 -4.23 -9.86 8.85
C THR A 137 -4.24 -10.89 9.98
N THR A 138 -4.78 -10.53 11.15
CA THR A 138 -4.82 -11.35 12.38
C THR A 138 -5.39 -12.75 12.15
N PRO A 139 -6.53 -12.95 11.47
CA PRO A 139 -7.08 -14.29 11.27
C PRO A 139 -6.14 -15.22 10.51
N PHE A 140 -5.44 -14.71 9.50
CA PHE A 140 -4.47 -15.48 8.73
C PHE A 140 -3.26 -15.90 9.56
N VAL A 141 -2.69 -14.96 10.30
CA VAL A 141 -1.54 -15.22 11.16
C VAL A 141 -1.90 -16.17 12.30
N TYR A 142 -3.08 -16.00 12.90
CA TYR A 142 -3.57 -16.89 13.94
C TYR A 142 -3.77 -18.33 13.42
N MET A 143 -4.39 -18.49 12.24
CA MET A 143 -4.55 -19.80 11.61
C MET A 143 -3.20 -20.43 11.26
N ALA A 144 -2.26 -19.65 10.73
CA ALA A 144 -0.89 -20.12 10.46
C ALA A 144 -0.20 -20.61 11.74
N PHE A 145 -0.24 -19.81 12.82
CA PHE A 145 0.32 -20.16 14.12
C PHE A 145 -0.28 -21.46 14.66
N LYS A 146 -1.61 -21.59 14.61
CA LYS A 146 -2.33 -22.76 15.10
C LYS A 146 -1.98 -24.01 14.30
N SER A 147 -1.94 -23.92 12.98
CA SER A 147 -1.51 -25.01 12.10
C SER A 147 -0.06 -25.43 12.38
N ILE A 148 0.87 -24.49 12.55
CA ILE A 148 2.27 -24.80 12.90
C ILE A 148 2.36 -25.53 14.24
N ARG A 149 1.62 -25.06 15.26
CA ARG A 149 1.58 -25.68 16.60
C ARG A 149 1.06 -27.12 16.54
N ASN A 150 0.12 -27.39 15.63
CA ASN A 150 -0.48 -28.70 15.42
C ASN A 150 0.34 -29.60 14.48
N GLY A 151 1.48 -29.15 13.95
CA GLY A 151 2.28 -29.89 12.98
C GLY A 151 1.67 -29.97 11.58
N ASP A 152 0.68 -29.12 11.28
CA ASP A 152 -0.04 -29.05 10.01
C ASP A 152 0.65 -28.05 9.06
N SER A 153 1.71 -28.50 8.38
CA SER A 153 2.47 -27.65 7.45
C SER A 153 1.63 -27.12 6.29
N VAL A 154 0.66 -27.90 5.81
CA VAL A 154 -0.19 -27.50 4.67
C VAL A 154 -1.14 -26.37 5.07
N GLY A 155 -1.80 -26.47 6.22
CA GLY A 155 -2.65 -25.37 6.71
C GLY A 155 -1.86 -24.11 7.03
N ALA A 156 -0.63 -24.26 7.53
CA ALA A 156 0.27 -23.13 7.76
C ALA A 156 0.64 -22.44 6.44
N ALA A 157 1.07 -23.20 5.43
CA ALA A 157 1.40 -22.67 4.11
C ALA A 157 0.19 -21.99 3.46
N ALA A 158 -0.98 -22.65 3.46
CA ALA A 158 -2.20 -22.08 2.90
C ALA A 158 -2.61 -20.76 3.59
N SER A 159 -2.49 -20.69 4.93
CA SER A 159 -2.80 -19.46 5.68
C SER A 159 -1.85 -18.32 5.35
N LEU A 160 -0.53 -18.59 5.26
CA LEU A 160 0.47 -17.58 4.92
C LEU A 160 0.36 -17.12 3.47
N THR A 161 0.08 -18.04 2.54
CA THR A 161 -0.14 -17.67 1.14
C THR A 161 -1.42 -16.86 0.97
N ALA A 162 -2.49 -17.21 1.68
CA ALA A 162 -3.72 -16.41 1.68
C ALA A 162 -3.51 -15.03 2.32
N LEU A 163 -2.65 -14.91 3.35
CA LEU A 163 -2.25 -13.60 3.89
C LEU A 163 -1.57 -12.74 2.82
N ILE A 164 -0.57 -13.30 2.12
CA ILE A 164 0.16 -12.56 1.08
C ILE A 164 -0.78 -12.18 -0.06
N LEU A 165 -1.66 -13.09 -0.49
CA LEU A 165 -2.63 -12.84 -1.54
C LEU A 165 -3.65 -11.77 -1.13
N TYR A 166 -4.12 -11.80 0.12
CA TYR A 166 -4.97 -10.76 0.70
C TYR A 166 -4.25 -9.40 0.68
N TRP A 167 -3.04 -9.35 1.23
CA TRP A 167 -2.23 -8.14 1.31
C TRP A 167 -1.98 -7.53 -0.07
N LEU A 168 -1.55 -8.35 -1.04
CA LEU A 168 -1.37 -7.89 -2.42
C LEU A 168 -2.70 -7.50 -3.07
N GLY A 169 -3.80 -8.16 -2.73
CA GLY A 169 -5.12 -7.82 -3.26
C GLY A 169 -5.74 -6.55 -2.67
N THR A 170 -5.18 -6.03 -1.58
CA THR A 170 -5.65 -4.81 -0.89
C THR A 170 -4.57 -3.74 -0.73
N TYR A 171 -3.43 -3.87 -1.42
CA TYR A 171 -2.31 -2.95 -1.26
C TYR A 171 -2.67 -1.52 -1.67
N SER A 172 -3.26 -1.34 -2.87
CA SER A 172 -3.89 -0.10 -3.31
C SER A 172 -5.12 -0.39 -4.18
N LEU A 173 -4.94 -1.05 -5.33
CA LEU A 173 -6.04 -1.41 -6.22
C LEU A 173 -6.80 -2.64 -5.69
N PRO A 174 -8.14 -2.62 -5.64
CA PRO A 174 -8.90 -3.74 -5.11
C PRO A 174 -8.91 -4.94 -6.09
N ALA A 175 -8.12 -5.98 -5.79
CA ALA A 175 -8.17 -7.25 -6.53
C ALA A 175 -9.22 -8.19 -5.91
N VAL A 176 -10.51 -7.90 -6.14
CA VAL A 176 -11.65 -8.57 -5.48
C VAL A 176 -11.56 -10.11 -5.50
N PRO A 177 -11.23 -10.78 -6.63
CA PRO A 177 -11.12 -12.24 -6.66
C PRO A 177 -10.02 -12.78 -5.74
N ALA A 178 -8.87 -12.10 -5.63
CA ALA A 178 -7.77 -12.48 -4.76
C ALA A 178 -8.15 -12.34 -3.28
N VAL A 179 -8.85 -11.25 -2.93
CA VAL A 179 -9.34 -11.01 -1.57
C VAL A 179 -10.40 -12.05 -1.18
N ALA A 180 -11.37 -12.32 -2.05
CA ALA A 180 -12.41 -13.32 -1.84
C ALA A 180 -11.82 -14.74 -1.69
N ALA A 181 -10.84 -15.09 -2.53
CA ALA A 181 -10.12 -16.35 -2.42
C ALA A 181 -9.42 -16.48 -1.07
N SER A 182 -8.74 -15.43 -0.62
CA SER A 182 -8.02 -15.40 0.66
C SER A 182 -8.98 -15.61 1.85
N ALA A 183 -10.12 -14.92 1.85
CA ALA A 183 -11.16 -15.12 2.86
C ALA A 183 -11.75 -16.54 2.83
N GLY A 184 -11.98 -17.09 1.63
CA GLY A 184 -12.45 -18.46 1.47
C GLY A 184 -11.44 -19.51 1.96
N VAL A 185 -10.13 -19.29 1.82
CA VAL A 185 -9.10 -20.16 2.40
C VAL A 185 -9.23 -20.21 3.91
N LEU A 186 -9.41 -19.06 4.58
CA LEU A 186 -9.62 -19.00 6.02
C LEU A 186 -10.86 -19.78 6.45
N LEU A 187 -11.97 -19.62 5.73
CA LEU A 187 -13.21 -20.33 6.02
C LEU A 187 -13.01 -21.85 5.88
N ILE A 188 -12.36 -22.30 4.81
CA ILE A 188 -12.05 -23.72 4.58
C ILE A 188 -11.18 -24.28 5.70
N LEU A 189 -10.12 -23.57 6.09
CA LEU A 189 -9.22 -24.01 7.16
C LEU A 189 -9.92 -24.02 8.51
N HIS A 190 -10.79 -23.04 8.78
CA HIS A 190 -11.62 -23.01 9.97
C HIS A 190 -12.55 -24.23 10.05
N VAL A 191 -13.31 -24.51 8.98
CA VAL A 191 -14.21 -25.68 8.88
C VAL A 191 -13.44 -26.99 9.02
N ARG A 192 -12.28 -27.09 8.36
CA ARG A 192 -11.40 -28.27 8.44
C ARG A 192 -11.02 -28.58 9.88
N GLU A 193 -10.77 -27.55 10.68
CA GLU A 193 -10.29 -27.70 12.05
C GLU A 193 -11.42 -27.91 13.08
N THR A 194 -12.54 -27.21 12.91
CA THR A 194 -13.66 -27.25 13.87
C THR A 194 -14.59 -28.43 13.62
N ILE A 195 -14.82 -28.80 12.36
CA ILE A 195 -15.87 -29.76 11.98
C ILE A 195 -15.28 -31.09 11.51
N VAL A 196 -14.40 -31.08 10.51
CA VAL A 196 -14.11 -32.29 9.70
C VAL A 196 -12.99 -33.17 10.26
N ARG A 197 -12.15 -32.64 11.16
CA ARG A 197 -11.03 -33.29 11.89
C ARG A 197 -10.62 -34.69 11.38
N GLY A 198 -9.57 -34.72 10.55
CA GLY A 198 -8.91 -35.96 10.10
C GLY A 198 -9.54 -36.60 8.85
N GLY A 199 -8.96 -37.72 8.41
CA GLY A 199 -9.48 -38.50 7.27
C GLY A 199 -9.38 -37.84 5.89
N THR A 200 -10.08 -38.44 4.91
CA THR A 200 -10.06 -38.04 3.50
C THR A 200 -10.65 -36.64 3.28
N ALA A 201 -11.71 -36.29 4.01
CA ALA A 201 -12.35 -34.99 3.90
C ALA A 201 -11.44 -33.83 4.35
N SER A 202 -10.60 -34.04 5.38
CA SER A 202 -9.60 -33.05 5.79
C SER A 202 -8.54 -32.78 4.72
N LYS A 203 -8.13 -33.82 3.98
CA LYS A 203 -7.20 -33.70 2.85
C LYS A 203 -7.84 -32.97 1.66
N ALA A 204 -9.10 -33.27 1.35
CA ALA A 204 -9.85 -32.61 0.29
C ALA A 204 -9.99 -31.10 0.55
N LEU A 205 -10.26 -30.70 1.80
CA LEU A 205 -10.31 -29.28 2.19
C LEU A 205 -8.95 -28.58 2.01
N ALA A 206 -7.84 -29.23 2.34
CA ALA A 206 -6.51 -28.66 2.11
C ALA A 206 -6.20 -28.45 0.61
N LEU A 207 -6.62 -29.39 -0.24
CA LEU A 207 -6.52 -29.23 -1.69
C LEU A 207 -7.41 -28.11 -2.21
N ALA A 208 -8.64 -27.98 -1.67
CA ALA A 208 -9.55 -26.90 -2.00
C ALA A 208 -8.96 -25.52 -1.67
N SER A 209 -8.26 -25.37 -0.53
CA SER A 209 -7.53 -24.15 -0.20
C SER A 209 -6.49 -23.80 -1.26
N THR A 210 -5.74 -24.79 -1.75
CA THR A 210 -4.70 -24.60 -2.77
C THR A 210 -5.32 -24.19 -4.11
N ALA A 211 -6.39 -24.87 -4.54
CA ALA A 211 -7.12 -24.53 -5.75
C ALA A 211 -7.70 -23.12 -5.69
N LEU A 212 -8.21 -22.70 -4.53
CA LEU A 212 -8.77 -21.37 -4.35
C LEU A 212 -7.70 -20.27 -4.42
N ILE A 213 -6.51 -20.51 -3.87
CA ILE A 213 -5.35 -19.61 -4.02
C ILE A 213 -4.99 -19.44 -5.50
N ILE A 214 -4.87 -20.55 -6.24
CA ILE A 214 -4.54 -20.52 -7.67
C ILE A 214 -5.62 -19.74 -8.45
N LEU A 215 -6.89 -19.96 -8.12
CA LEU A 215 -8.00 -19.24 -8.74
C LEU A 215 -7.94 -17.73 -8.43
N GLY A 216 -7.66 -17.36 -7.18
CA GLY A 216 -7.50 -15.97 -6.76
C GLY A 216 -6.34 -15.27 -7.47
N LEU A 217 -5.21 -15.97 -7.67
CA LEU A 217 -4.09 -15.46 -8.45
C LEU A 217 -4.45 -15.28 -9.93
N ALA A 218 -5.09 -16.29 -10.54
CA ALA A 218 -5.45 -16.27 -11.96
C ALA A 218 -6.50 -15.19 -12.28
N LEU A 219 -7.48 -14.99 -11.38
CA LEU A 219 -8.54 -14.01 -11.55
C LEU A 219 -8.19 -12.62 -11.01
N GLY A 220 -7.10 -12.48 -10.25
CA GLY A 220 -6.65 -11.20 -9.67
C GLY A 220 -6.21 -10.18 -10.73
N GLY A 221 -5.79 -10.64 -11.90
CA GLY A 221 -5.57 -9.81 -13.10
C GLY A 221 -4.59 -8.65 -12.92
N GLY A 222 -4.84 -7.57 -13.66
CA GLY A 222 -4.05 -6.33 -13.65
C GLY A 222 -3.86 -5.71 -12.26
N PRO A 223 -4.93 -5.54 -11.45
CA PRO A 223 -4.80 -4.97 -10.09
C PRO A 223 -3.77 -5.70 -9.23
N LEU A 224 -3.77 -7.04 -9.27
CA LEU A 224 -2.83 -7.83 -8.48
C LEU A 224 -1.38 -7.66 -8.98
N ALA A 225 -1.17 -7.55 -10.29
CA ALA A 225 0.14 -7.32 -10.88
C ALA A 225 0.71 -5.93 -10.51
N LEU A 226 -0.11 -4.88 -10.62
CA LEU A 226 0.26 -3.50 -10.29
C LEU A 226 0.53 -3.35 -8.78
N ASN A 227 -0.33 -3.92 -7.93
CA ASN A 227 -0.09 -3.97 -6.49
C ASN A 227 1.20 -4.72 -6.17
N SER A 228 1.48 -5.85 -6.83
CA SER A 228 2.73 -6.60 -6.61
C SER A 228 3.97 -5.79 -6.97
N LYS A 229 3.92 -5.05 -8.08
CA LYS A 229 5.02 -4.17 -8.50
C LYS A 229 5.31 -3.09 -7.44
N ALA A 230 4.26 -2.44 -6.92
CA ALA A 230 4.42 -1.42 -5.90
C ALA A 230 4.82 -1.98 -4.52
N ALA A 231 4.22 -3.10 -4.11
CA ALA A 231 4.42 -3.72 -2.81
C ALA A 231 5.79 -4.39 -2.65
N LEU A 232 6.35 -4.90 -3.75
CA LEU A 232 7.67 -5.53 -3.79
C LEU A 232 8.77 -4.57 -4.27
N TYR A 233 8.49 -3.27 -4.34
CA TYR A 233 9.43 -2.21 -4.70
C TYR A 233 10.81 -2.32 -3.99
N PRO A 234 10.90 -2.54 -2.66
CA PRO A 234 12.20 -2.71 -1.99
C PRO A 234 13.01 -3.92 -2.45
N PHE A 235 12.41 -4.87 -3.17
CA PHE A 235 13.11 -6.05 -3.70
C PHE A 235 13.42 -5.93 -5.19
N ASN A 236 13.04 -4.83 -5.83
CA ASN A 236 13.43 -4.55 -7.20
C ASN A 236 14.89 -4.04 -7.22
N PRO A 237 15.81 -4.67 -7.97
CA PRO A 237 17.20 -4.21 -8.09
C PRO A 237 17.34 -2.75 -8.54
N ASN A 238 16.45 -2.26 -9.40
CA ASN A 238 16.48 -0.88 -9.90
C ASN A 238 16.22 0.12 -8.78
N SER A 239 15.54 -0.27 -7.70
CA SER A 239 15.34 0.58 -6.52
C SER A 239 16.64 0.93 -5.79
N TYR A 240 17.76 0.27 -6.10
CA TYR A 240 19.06 0.53 -5.47
C TYR A 240 20.01 1.34 -6.35
N SER A 241 19.58 1.73 -7.55
CA SER A 241 20.39 2.48 -8.51
C SER A 241 19.81 3.87 -8.81
N GLY A 242 20.49 4.62 -9.68
CA GLY A 242 19.95 5.87 -10.24
C GLY A 242 18.78 5.65 -11.21
N GLU A 243 18.53 4.40 -11.63
CA GLU A 243 17.45 4.04 -12.56
C GLU A 243 16.12 3.80 -11.88
N ARG A 244 16.02 3.99 -10.55
CA ARG A 244 14.81 3.76 -9.75
C ARG A 244 13.57 4.46 -10.30
N TRP A 245 13.78 5.60 -10.95
CA TRP A 245 12.73 6.44 -11.53
C TRP A 245 12.87 6.57 -13.05
N ALA A 246 13.64 5.68 -13.68
CA ALA A 246 13.81 5.67 -15.12
C ALA A 246 12.53 5.18 -15.81
N GLN A 247 12.22 5.81 -16.93
CA GLN A 247 11.13 5.42 -17.79
C GLN A 247 11.61 4.36 -18.77
N LEU A 248 11.54 3.10 -18.34
CA LEU A 248 12.06 1.97 -19.12
C LEU A 248 11.24 1.71 -20.39
N GLU A 249 9.94 1.99 -20.34
CA GLU A 249 9.00 1.83 -21.44
C GLU A 249 8.16 3.12 -21.57
N PRO A 250 8.67 4.13 -22.30
CA PRO A 250 8.08 5.46 -22.30
C PRO A 250 6.76 5.54 -23.08
N GLY A 251 6.49 4.64 -24.02
CA GLY A 251 5.22 4.65 -24.77
C GLY A 251 4.96 6.00 -25.45
N GLU A 252 3.83 6.63 -25.11
CA GLU A 252 3.43 7.98 -25.57
C GLU A 252 4.07 9.11 -24.75
N CYS A 253 4.69 8.79 -23.62
CA CYS A 253 5.28 9.76 -22.71
C CYS A 253 6.72 10.09 -23.12
N PRO A 254 7.24 11.28 -22.74
CA PRO A 254 8.59 11.70 -23.09
C PRO A 254 9.64 10.86 -22.35
N PRO A 255 10.60 10.21 -23.05
CA PRO A 255 11.60 9.36 -22.40
C PRO A 255 12.41 10.14 -21.37
N SER A 256 12.47 9.61 -20.14
CA SER A 256 13.26 10.22 -19.06
C SER A 256 14.09 9.19 -18.28
N SER A 257 15.31 9.57 -17.91
CA SER A 257 16.13 8.81 -16.96
C SER A 257 15.67 8.97 -15.51
N ASN A 258 14.86 10.00 -15.22
CA ASN A 258 14.22 10.24 -13.93
C ASN A 258 12.92 11.03 -14.16
N VAL A 259 11.78 10.35 -14.13
CA VAL A 259 10.45 10.98 -14.30
C VAL A 259 10.08 11.93 -13.16
N PHE A 260 10.83 11.93 -12.06
CA PHE A 260 10.58 12.73 -10.87
C PHE A 260 11.68 13.76 -10.59
N SER A 261 12.35 14.27 -11.63
CA SER A 261 13.41 15.28 -11.44
C SER A 261 12.90 16.57 -10.81
N GLU A 262 11.66 16.95 -11.09
CA GLU A 262 11.00 18.17 -10.59
C GLU A 262 9.92 17.88 -9.53
N THR A 263 9.70 16.61 -9.19
CA THR A 263 8.72 16.21 -8.18
C THR A 263 9.31 16.39 -6.78
N HIS A 264 8.56 17.05 -5.90
CA HIS A 264 8.90 17.12 -4.49
C HIS A 264 8.81 15.71 -3.85
N THR A 265 9.73 15.35 -2.94
CA THR A 265 9.76 14.06 -2.18
C THR A 265 9.36 12.79 -2.97
N PRO A 266 10.04 12.46 -4.09
CA PRO A 266 9.67 11.35 -4.98
C PRO A 266 9.77 9.96 -4.35
N GLU A 267 10.43 9.85 -3.19
CA GLU A 267 10.45 8.63 -2.37
C GLU A 267 9.06 8.15 -1.92
N ARG A 268 8.04 9.00 -1.96
CA ARG A 268 6.66 8.60 -1.65
C ARG A 268 5.97 7.86 -2.79
N LEU A 269 6.43 8.03 -4.03
CA LEU A 269 5.74 7.54 -5.22
C LEU A 269 6.22 6.15 -5.61
N ARG A 270 5.28 5.26 -5.93
CA ARG A 270 5.56 3.91 -6.45
C ARG A 270 5.06 3.84 -7.89
N ILE A 271 6.00 3.87 -8.84
CA ILE A 271 5.68 3.74 -10.26
C ILE A 271 5.09 2.35 -10.51
N VAL A 272 3.83 2.31 -10.95
CA VAL A 272 3.14 1.09 -11.36
C VAL A 272 3.02 1.00 -12.87
N ASP A 273 2.88 2.12 -13.56
CA ASP A 273 3.04 2.24 -15.02
C ASP A 273 3.90 3.47 -15.35
N THR A 274 4.89 3.29 -16.22
CA THR A 274 5.78 4.37 -16.65
C THR A 274 5.12 5.30 -17.65
N CYS A 275 4.05 4.87 -18.31
CA CYS A 275 3.24 5.74 -19.15
C CYS A 275 1.82 5.22 -19.29
N ILE A 276 0.84 6.00 -18.82
CA ILE A 276 -0.58 5.73 -19.03
C ILE A 276 -1.24 6.92 -19.73
N THR A 277 -2.26 6.62 -20.54
CA THR A 277 -3.19 7.61 -21.06
C THR A 277 -4.59 7.28 -20.50
N VAL A 278 -5.18 8.23 -19.77
CA VAL A 278 -6.49 8.09 -19.12
C VAL A 278 -7.44 9.18 -19.60
N GLU A 279 -8.70 8.81 -19.80
CA GLU A 279 -9.78 9.76 -20.09
C GLU A 279 -10.73 9.86 -18.91
N GLY A 280 -11.24 11.06 -18.65
CA GLY A 280 -12.19 11.29 -17.57
C GLY A 280 -12.75 12.71 -17.56
N ARG A 281 -13.73 12.93 -16.71
CA ARG A 281 -14.32 14.26 -16.49
C ARG A 281 -13.73 14.91 -15.26
N VAL A 282 -13.27 16.16 -15.34
CA VAL A 282 -12.75 16.89 -14.18
C VAL A 282 -13.85 16.99 -13.10
N SER A 283 -13.61 16.41 -11.93
CA SER A 283 -14.61 16.26 -10.86
C SER A 283 -14.36 17.14 -9.64
N SER A 284 -13.17 17.74 -9.53
CA SER A 284 -12.82 18.69 -8.47
C SER A 284 -12.55 20.08 -9.02
N ILE A 285 -12.56 21.09 -8.14
CA ILE A 285 -12.03 22.41 -8.47
C ILE A 285 -10.50 22.28 -8.55
N PRO A 286 -9.86 22.63 -9.68
CA PRO A 286 -8.41 22.62 -9.79
C PRO A 286 -7.77 23.63 -8.84
N SER A 287 -6.57 23.32 -8.34
CA SER A 287 -5.86 24.13 -7.36
C SER A 287 -4.35 23.90 -7.46
N PHE A 288 -3.59 24.63 -6.66
CA PHE A 288 -2.15 24.41 -6.45
C PHE A 288 -1.89 23.81 -5.07
N ALA A 289 -1.01 22.83 -5.02
CA ALA A 289 -0.50 22.24 -3.78
C ALA A 289 0.57 23.15 -3.15
N SER A 290 0.97 22.84 -1.91
CA SER A 290 1.92 23.67 -1.16
C SER A 290 3.36 23.61 -1.69
N ASP A 291 3.73 22.50 -2.34
CA ASP A 291 4.97 22.33 -3.10
C ASP A 291 4.88 22.96 -4.50
N GLY A 292 3.70 23.46 -4.85
CA GLY A 292 3.46 24.22 -6.05
C GLY A 292 2.95 23.40 -7.21
N ASP A 293 2.64 22.10 -7.07
CA ASP A 293 2.05 21.26 -8.12
C ASP A 293 0.62 21.72 -8.47
N PHE A 294 0.27 21.68 -9.75
CA PHE A 294 -1.08 21.99 -10.23
C PHE A 294 -1.87 20.70 -10.26
N PHE A 295 -2.97 20.65 -9.52
CA PHE A 295 -3.69 19.41 -9.33
C PHE A 295 -5.20 19.54 -9.52
N PHE A 296 -5.78 18.39 -9.89
CA PHE A 296 -7.22 18.18 -9.96
C PHE A 296 -7.54 16.68 -9.83
N ASP A 297 -8.82 16.35 -9.75
CA ASP A 297 -9.33 15.00 -9.93
C ASP A 297 -10.09 14.88 -11.24
N ILE A 298 -9.98 13.72 -11.87
CA ILE A 298 -10.92 13.29 -12.89
C ILE A 298 -11.76 12.12 -12.37
N GLU A 299 -13.01 12.05 -12.82
CA GLU A 299 -13.78 10.82 -12.81
C GLU A 299 -13.37 9.99 -14.05
N PRO A 300 -12.52 8.95 -13.90
CA PRO A 300 -12.01 8.23 -15.06
C PRO A 300 -13.11 7.35 -15.68
N VAL A 301 -13.03 7.19 -17.00
CA VAL A 301 -13.86 6.23 -17.76
C VAL A 301 -13.57 4.80 -17.29
N ASP A 302 -12.29 4.46 -17.13
CA ASP A 302 -11.87 3.20 -16.53
C ASP A 302 -11.74 3.32 -15.00
N LYS A 303 -12.74 2.77 -14.29
CA LYS A 303 -12.73 2.72 -12.82
C LYS A 303 -11.71 1.73 -12.26
N GLY A 304 -11.14 0.85 -13.08
CA GLY A 304 -10.09 -0.09 -12.68
C GLY A 304 -8.77 0.58 -12.26
N LEU A 305 -8.61 1.87 -12.57
CA LEU A 305 -7.48 2.70 -12.19
C LEU A 305 -7.60 3.33 -10.79
N LEU A 306 -8.73 3.13 -10.10
CA LEU A 306 -8.97 3.73 -8.79
C LEU A 306 -8.54 2.78 -7.67
N GLY A 307 -7.66 3.28 -6.81
CA GLY A 307 -7.28 2.61 -5.57
C GLY A 307 -8.35 2.76 -4.49
N ILE A 308 -8.21 1.97 -3.43
CA ILE A 308 -9.03 2.09 -2.21
C ILE A 308 -8.94 3.50 -1.64
N GLY A 309 -7.75 4.11 -1.66
CA GLY A 309 -7.52 5.50 -1.25
C GLY A 309 -8.33 6.50 -2.09
N ASN A 310 -8.42 6.33 -3.41
CA ASN A 310 -9.24 7.20 -4.26
C ASN A 310 -10.71 7.16 -3.88
N HIS A 311 -11.27 5.97 -3.65
CA HIS A 311 -12.67 5.83 -3.29
C HIS A 311 -13.02 6.47 -1.94
N ILE A 312 -12.13 6.33 -0.95
CA ILE A 312 -12.40 6.77 0.42
C ILE A 312 -12.03 8.25 0.62
N LEU A 313 -10.88 8.68 0.11
CA LEU A 313 -10.29 9.99 0.37
C LEU A 313 -10.55 10.99 -0.76
N ARG A 314 -10.69 10.52 -2.01
CA ARG A 314 -10.87 11.36 -3.21
C ARG A 314 -12.28 11.26 -3.82
N ARG A 315 -13.24 10.68 -3.10
CA ARG A 315 -14.64 10.49 -3.56
C ARG A 315 -14.73 9.80 -4.93
N GLY A 316 -13.78 8.92 -5.25
CA GLY A 316 -13.72 8.19 -6.52
C GLY A 316 -13.05 8.95 -7.68
N GLY A 317 -12.38 10.07 -7.40
CA GLY A 317 -11.52 10.77 -8.36
C GLY A 317 -10.14 10.13 -8.51
N LEU A 318 -9.64 10.04 -9.74
CA LEU A 318 -8.23 9.78 -10.04
C LEU A 318 -7.50 11.12 -9.98
N HIS A 319 -6.49 11.20 -9.11
CA HIS A 319 -5.75 12.43 -8.90
C HIS A 319 -4.74 12.65 -10.02
N ILE A 320 -4.63 13.88 -10.50
CA ILE A 320 -3.72 14.31 -11.55
C ILE A 320 -2.89 15.46 -11.02
N GLU A 321 -1.58 15.39 -11.18
CA GLU A 321 -0.65 16.47 -10.80
C GLU A 321 0.30 16.81 -11.95
N VAL A 322 0.42 18.11 -12.23
CA VAL A 322 1.44 18.67 -13.12
C VAL A 322 2.48 19.35 -12.23
N VAL A 323 3.74 18.99 -12.41
CA VAL A 323 4.84 19.60 -11.66
C VAL A 323 5.21 20.98 -12.22
N PRO A 324 5.72 21.92 -11.41
CA PRO A 324 6.05 23.29 -11.83
C PRO A 324 6.92 23.40 -13.08
N GLY A 325 7.87 22.47 -13.25
CA GLY A 325 8.75 22.43 -14.43
C GLY A 325 8.01 22.24 -15.75
N ASP A 326 6.84 21.60 -15.73
CA ASP A 326 6.09 21.16 -16.91
C ASP A 326 4.92 22.10 -17.27
N TYR A 327 4.67 23.15 -16.48
CA TYR A 327 3.51 24.04 -16.65
C TYR A 327 3.39 24.65 -18.04
N PHE A 328 4.50 25.12 -18.60
CA PHE A 328 4.46 25.76 -19.90
C PHE A 328 4.07 24.77 -21.01
N GLU A 329 4.61 23.56 -20.95
CA GLU A 329 4.40 22.53 -21.96
C GLU A 329 3.03 21.84 -21.82
N VAL A 330 2.55 21.66 -20.59
CA VAL A 330 1.32 20.90 -20.29
C VAL A 330 0.09 21.79 -20.20
N LEU A 331 0.20 23.00 -19.66
CA LEU A 331 -0.94 23.89 -19.41
C LEU A 331 -0.99 25.10 -20.35
N GLY A 332 0.13 25.45 -20.99
CA GLY A 332 0.25 26.66 -21.81
C GLY A 332 -0.75 26.72 -22.96
N HIS A 333 -0.90 25.63 -23.72
CA HIS A 333 -1.86 25.55 -24.83
C HIS A 333 -3.33 25.49 -24.39
N LEU A 334 -3.59 25.19 -23.12
CA LEU A 334 -4.94 25.14 -22.54
C LEU A 334 -5.45 26.52 -22.09
N GLY A 335 -4.63 27.56 -22.27
CA GLY A 335 -4.90 28.89 -21.74
C GLY A 335 -4.63 28.99 -20.23
N GLY A 336 -3.86 28.05 -19.68
CA GLY A 336 -3.44 28.04 -18.26
C GLY A 336 -3.99 26.89 -17.43
N GLY A 337 -5.00 26.15 -17.90
CA GLY A 337 -5.45 24.92 -17.23
C GLY A 337 -6.82 24.37 -17.66
N VAL A 338 -7.40 23.55 -16.80
CA VAL A 338 -8.70 22.87 -16.97
C VAL A 338 -9.75 23.45 -16.03
N CYS A 339 -11.04 23.20 -16.29
CA CYS A 339 -12.14 23.56 -15.41
C CYS A 339 -12.94 22.33 -14.97
N PRO A 340 -13.66 22.38 -13.83
CA PRO A 340 -14.63 21.35 -13.45
C PRO A 340 -15.60 21.08 -14.59
N GLY A 341 -15.85 19.80 -14.86
CA GLY A 341 -16.76 19.38 -15.91
C GLY A 341 -16.11 19.15 -17.28
N ASP A 342 -14.93 19.71 -17.55
CA ASP A 342 -14.17 19.42 -18.78
C ASP A 342 -13.95 17.91 -18.92
N VAL A 343 -14.10 17.37 -20.13
CA VAL A 343 -13.68 16.00 -20.45
C VAL A 343 -12.28 16.06 -21.01
N VAL A 344 -11.36 15.37 -20.34
CA VAL A 344 -9.94 15.45 -20.63
C VAL A 344 -9.35 14.07 -20.89
N ARG A 345 -8.32 14.05 -21.72
CA ARG A 345 -7.35 12.95 -21.84
C ARG A 345 -6.05 13.41 -21.21
N VAL A 346 -5.54 12.64 -20.26
CA VAL A 346 -4.31 12.92 -19.54
C VAL A 346 -3.32 11.79 -19.82
N THR A 347 -2.08 12.14 -20.14
CA THR A 347 -0.98 11.19 -20.33
C THR A 347 0.13 11.50 -19.34
N GLY A 348 0.64 10.48 -18.64
CA GLY A 348 1.67 10.67 -17.61
C GLY A 348 2.09 9.37 -16.92
N VAL A 349 2.77 9.50 -15.78
CA VAL A 349 3.24 8.35 -14.99
C VAL A 349 2.16 7.92 -14.01
N TYR A 350 1.80 6.64 -14.01
CA TYR A 350 0.82 6.10 -13.07
C TYR A 350 1.52 5.58 -11.82
N VAL A 351 1.16 6.15 -10.67
CA VAL A 351 1.84 5.89 -9.40
C VAL A 351 0.84 5.62 -8.28
N PHE A 352 1.31 4.95 -7.23
CA PHE A 352 0.64 4.96 -5.94
C PHE A 352 1.41 5.88 -4.99
N ASP A 353 0.70 6.81 -4.37
CA ASP A 353 1.28 7.71 -3.37
C ASP A 353 1.22 7.07 -1.98
N THR A 354 2.39 6.66 -1.48
CA THR A 354 2.50 5.98 -0.18
C THR A 354 2.33 6.89 1.02
N ASP A 355 2.26 8.20 0.81
CA ASP A 355 2.05 9.19 1.85
C ASP A 355 0.56 9.52 2.02
N HIS A 356 -0.14 9.67 0.90
CA HIS A 356 -1.53 10.09 0.87
C HIS A 356 -2.53 8.91 0.82
N GLY A 357 -2.34 7.94 1.72
CA GLY A 357 -3.29 6.83 1.89
C GLY A 357 -3.31 5.83 0.72
N MET A 358 -2.21 5.71 -0.02
CA MET A 358 -2.04 4.77 -1.14
C MET A 358 -3.05 4.98 -2.27
N TRP A 359 -3.57 6.19 -2.47
CA TRP A 359 -4.36 6.45 -3.66
C TRP A 359 -3.49 6.37 -4.91
N ALA A 360 -4.13 6.08 -6.03
CA ALA A 360 -3.50 6.10 -7.33
C ALA A 360 -3.63 7.49 -7.95
N GLU A 361 -2.63 7.89 -8.72
CA GLU A 361 -2.56 9.18 -9.37
C GLU A 361 -1.77 9.11 -10.68
N VAL A 362 -1.97 10.11 -11.54
CA VAL A 362 -1.07 10.41 -12.66
C VAL A 362 -0.19 11.57 -12.25
N HIS A 363 1.04 11.26 -11.85
CA HIS A 363 2.05 12.22 -11.39
C HIS A 363 3.45 11.76 -11.85
N PRO A 364 4.16 12.57 -12.65
CA PRO A 364 3.68 13.80 -13.28
C PRO A 364 2.78 13.49 -14.48
N ALA A 365 1.86 14.40 -14.76
CA ALA A 365 1.15 14.46 -16.04
C ALA A 365 2.01 15.22 -17.06
N PHE A 366 2.29 14.58 -18.19
CA PHE A 366 3.10 15.12 -19.29
C PHE A 366 2.28 15.72 -20.43
N SER A 367 0.98 15.42 -20.49
CA SER A 367 0.08 15.97 -21.50
C SER A 367 -1.35 15.98 -21.00
N ILE A 368 -2.06 17.07 -21.28
CA ILE A 368 -3.49 17.21 -21.05
C ILE A 368 -4.13 17.73 -22.33
N VAL A 369 -5.13 16.98 -22.81
CA VAL A 369 -5.93 17.34 -23.98
C VAL A 369 -7.38 17.45 -23.56
N ILE A 370 -8.01 18.58 -23.85
CA ILE A 370 -9.43 18.78 -23.58
C ILE A 370 -10.22 18.28 -24.79
N LEU A 371 -11.01 17.23 -24.56
CA LEU A 371 -11.86 16.60 -25.56
C LEU A 371 -13.20 17.34 -25.69
N GLU A 372 -13.72 17.83 -24.56
CA GLU A 372 -14.96 18.60 -24.46
C GLU A 372 -14.84 19.64 -23.34
N ARG A 373 -15.18 20.89 -23.63
CA ARG A 373 -15.24 21.97 -22.62
C ARG A 373 -16.63 22.03 -22.02
N GLU A 374 -16.73 22.14 -20.69
CA GLU A 374 -18.00 22.45 -20.06
C GLU A 374 -18.37 23.92 -20.31
N SER A 375 -19.62 24.17 -20.71
CA SER A 375 -20.06 25.53 -21.06
C SER A 375 -20.17 26.41 -19.82
N GLY A 376 -19.52 27.57 -19.83
CA GLY A 376 -19.76 28.65 -18.86
C GLY A 376 -18.68 28.88 -17.81
N GLN A 377 -17.58 28.12 -17.84
CA GLN A 377 -16.39 28.36 -17.01
C GLN A 377 -15.12 28.35 -17.87
N ASN A 378 -14.23 29.31 -17.62
CA ASN A 378 -12.94 29.41 -18.31
C ASN A 378 -11.85 29.69 -17.29
N TRP A 379 -10.63 29.23 -17.59
CA TRP A 379 -9.44 29.64 -16.87
C TRP A 379 -9.24 31.17 -16.96
N PRO A 380 -8.79 31.86 -15.89
CA PRO A 380 -8.46 31.35 -14.55
C PRO A 380 -9.65 31.27 -13.59
N ALA A 381 -10.85 31.71 -14.00
CA ALA A 381 -12.00 31.88 -13.10
C ALA A 381 -12.51 30.59 -12.46
N CYS A 382 -12.12 29.43 -12.98
CA CYS A 382 -12.54 28.11 -12.50
C CYS A 382 -11.52 27.42 -11.57
N VAL A 383 -10.44 28.13 -11.18
CA VAL A 383 -9.34 27.57 -10.38
C VAL A 383 -9.27 28.25 -9.03
N GLN A 384 -9.09 27.45 -7.98
CA GLN A 384 -9.05 27.94 -6.62
C GLN A 384 -7.75 28.73 -6.39
N GLY A 385 -7.87 29.94 -5.83
CA GLY A 385 -6.72 30.74 -5.41
C GLY A 385 -6.03 31.56 -6.51
N VAL A 386 -6.50 31.50 -7.76
CA VAL A 386 -6.02 32.39 -8.84
C VAL A 386 -7.06 33.49 -9.07
N GLU A 387 -6.72 34.73 -8.68
CA GLU A 387 -7.54 35.89 -9.05
C GLU A 387 -7.46 36.11 -10.56
N ALA A 388 -8.61 36.28 -11.22
CA ALA A 388 -8.63 36.71 -12.61
C ALA A 388 -7.98 38.09 -12.69
N GLY A 389 -6.81 38.17 -13.32
CA GLY A 389 -6.11 39.44 -13.54
C GLY A 389 -7.08 40.43 -14.21
N GLY A 390 -7.30 41.56 -13.53
CA GLY A 390 -8.14 42.66 -14.01
C GLY A 390 -7.52 43.44 -15.16
#